data_AF-A0A7K1J3E6-F1
#
_entry.id   AF-A0A7K1J3E6-F1
#
_cell.length_a   1.000
_cell.length_b   1.000
_cell.length_c   1.000
_cell.angle_alpha   90.00
_cell.angle_beta   90.00
_cell.angle_gamma   90.00
#
_symmetry.space_group_name_H-M   'P 1'
#
loop_
_entity.id
_entity.type
_entity.pdbx_description
1 polymer ?
#
loop_
_entity_poly.entity_id
_entity_poly.type
_entity_poly.pdbx_seq_one_letter_code
_entity_poly.pdbx_strand_id
1 'polypeptide(L)'
;MPRADDTQPMRQMRERVREQKRELERLRALVPDPDQWSVDWRERLDYMVRYRWLQRIPAAEKPSRPLPAQWRYADSFEQWPHSADRWKTVDVMVEVLLGLDTCSFARGTHPLRAGTGAGMPTRTWHGLPVQRTSISRMPSAPRLGYVVDNGTVVFLDVTVHDDLLL
;
A
#
# COMPACT_ATOMS: atom_id res chain seq x y z
N MET A 1 -18.25 -54.85 -3.33
CA MET A 1 -17.61 -53.75 -2.60
C MET A 1 -17.84 -52.45 -3.36
N PRO A 2 -18.50 -51.43 -2.79
CA PRO A 2 -18.70 -50.16 -3.48
C PRO A 2 -17.44 -49.30 -3.37
N ARG A 3 -17.00 -48.71 -4.51
CA ARG A 3 -15.93 -47.71 -4.55
C ARG A 3 -16.41 -46.44 -3.84
N ALA A 4 -15.58 -45.87 -2.96
CA ALA A 4 -15.83 -44.55 -2.40
C ALA A 4 -15.97 -43.54 -3.55
N ASP A 5 -17.03 -42.73 -3.49
CA ASP A 5 -17.33 -41.71 -4.49
C ASP A 5 -16.41 -40.49 -4.24
N ASP A 6 -15.28 -40.47 -4.98
CA ASP A 6 -14.26 -39.41 -4.93
C ASP A 6 -14.81 -37.99 -5.27
N THR A 7 -16.08 -37.86 -5.66
CA THR A 7 -16.71 -36.57 -5.99
C THR A 7 -17.30 -35.83 -4.78
N GLN A 8 -17.60 -36.53 -3.68
CA GLN A 8 -18.23 -35.94 -2.49
C GLN A 8 -17.32 -34.95 -1.74
N PRO A 9 -16.00 -35.19 -1.57
CA PRO A 9 -15.07 -34.23 -0.94
C PRO A 9 -14.88 -32.96 -1.77
N MET A 10 -14.81 -33.09 -3.10
CA MET A 10 -14.62 -31.98 -4.03
C MET A 10 -15.85 -31.06 -4.08
N ARG A 11 -17.06 -31.62 -3.95
CA ARG A 11 -18.31 -30.86 -3.87
C ARG A 11 -18.38 -30.04 -2.58
N GLN A 12 -18.08 -30.65 -1.43
CA GLN A 12 -18.04 -29.95 -0.14
C GLN A 12 -16.97 -28.84 -0.12
N MET A 13 -15.80 -29.08 -0.73
CA MET A 13 -14.76 -28.06 -0.87
C MET A 13 -15.24 -26.86 -1.69
N ARG A 14 -15.91 -27.10 -2.83
CA ARG A 14 -16.46 -26.02 -3.68
C ARG A 14 -17.55 -25.21 -2.98
N GLU A 15 -18.39 -25.86 -2.18
CA GLU A 15 -19.43 -25.19 -1.38
C GLU A 15 -18.79 -24.30 -0.30
N ARG A 16 -17.80 -24.80 0.44
CA ARG A 16 -17.03 -24.00 1.42
C ARG A 16 -16.35 -22.79 0.79
N VAL A 17 -15.72 -22.96 -0.36
CA VAL A 17 -15.08 -21.84 -1.08
C VAL A 17 -16.11 -20.78 -1.49
N ARG A 18 -17.31 -21.19 -1.92
CA ARG A 18 -18.39 -20.25 -2.27
C ARG A 18 -18.91 -19.50 -1.05
N GLU A 19 -19.09 -20.19 0.08
CA GLU A 19 -19.51 -19.57 1.34
C GLU A 19 -18.46 -18.58 1.84
N GLN A 20 -17.18 -18.97 1.85
CA GLN A 20 -16.08 -18.08 2.23
C GLN A 20 -15.99 -16.84 1.32
N LYS A 21 -16.18 -17.01 0.01
CA LYS A 21 -16.24 -15.86 -0.93
C LYS A 21 -17.40 -14.93 -0.61
N ARG A 22 -18.60 -15.46 -0.38
CA ARG A 22 -19.79 -14.65 -0.03
C ARG A 22 -19.60 -13.90 1.27
N GLU A 23 -19.00 -14.54 2.27
CA GLU A 23 -18.72 -13.89 3.55
C GLU A 23 -17.65 -12.81 3.39
N LEU A 24 -16.59 -13.08 2.62
CA LEU A 24 -15.59 -12.07 2.29
C LEU A 24 -16.20 -10.87 1.53
N GLU A 25 -17.12 -11.12 0.60
CA GLU A 25 -17.85 -10.06 -0.13
C GLU A 25 -18.73 -9.23 0.81
N ARG A 26 -19.45 -9.87 1.75
CA ARG A 26 -20.22 -9.16 2.78
C ARG A 26 -19.35 -8.30 3.67
N LEU A 27 -18.23 -8.84 4.15
CA LEU A 27 -17.27 -8.08 4.97
C LEU A 27 -16.65 -6.93 4.20
N ARG A 28 -16.38 -7.11 2.89
CA ARG A 28 -15.91 -6.03 2.01
C ARG A 28 -16.96 -4.93 1.82
N ALA A 29 -18.24 -5.28 1.73
CA ALA A 29 -19.33 -4.31 1.60
C ALA A 29 -19.50 -3.43 2.86
N LEU A 30 -18.99 -3.86 4.02
CA LEU A 30 -18.96 -3.05 5.24
C LEU A 30 -17.81 -2.03 5.25
N VAL A 31 -16.82 -2.16 4.36
CA VAL A 31 -15.77 -1.15 4.21
C VAL A 31 -16.38 0.00 3.41
N PRO A 32 -16.41 1.23 3.95
CA PRO A 32 -17.00 2.33 3.21
C PRO A 32 -16.21 2.57 1.93
N ASP A 33 -16.94 2.78 0.83
CA ASP A 33 -16.37 2.98 -0.50
C ASP A 33 -15.67 4.34 -0.58
N PRO A 34 -14.33 4.37 -0.72
CA PRO A 34 -13.59 5.63 -0.76
C PRO A 34 -13.98 6.53 -1.91
N ASP A 35 -14.44 5.97 -3.03
CA ASP A 35 -14.77 6.75 -4.22
C ASP A 35 -15.99 7.67 -4.01
N GLN A 36 -16.73 7.46 -2.91
CA GLN A 36 -17.86 8.30 -2.51
C GLN A 36 -17.48 9.39 -1.50
N TRP A 37 -16.24 9.40 -0.98
CA TRP A 37 -15.86 10.32 0.11
C TRP A 37 -15.49 11.72 -0.38
N SER A 38 -14.92 11.82 -1.58
CA SER A 38 -14.63 13.10 -2.24
C SER A 38 -14.43 12.92 -3.74
N VAL A 39 -14.76 13.96 -4.53
CA VAL A 39 -14.46 14.04 -5.96
C VAL A 39 -12.99 14.36 -6.23
N ASP A 40 -12.31 15.05 -5.32
CA ASP A 40 -10.86 15.27 -5.39
C ASP A 40 -10.12 14.03 -4.88
N TRP A 41 -9.27 13.45 -5.72
CA TRP A 41 -8.52 12.25 -5.38
C TRP A 41 -7.53 12.49 -4.24
N ARG A 42 -6.99 13.71 -4.09
CA ARG A 42 -6.07 14.03 -3.00
C ARG A 42 -6.78 14.01 -1.66
N GLU A 43 -7.90 14.73 -1.58
CA GLU A 43 -8.74 14.74 -0.39
C GLU A 43 -9.26 13.33 -0.05
N ARG A 44 -9.64 12.55 -1.07
CA ARG A 44 -10.03 11.13 -0.90
C ARG A 44 -8.90 10.32 -0.26
N LEU A 45 -7.68 10.42 -0.78
CA LEU A 45 -6.53 9.73 -0.20
C LEU A 45 -6.23 10.21 1.22
N ASP A 46 -6.39 11.50 1.51
CA ASP A 46 -6.21 12.03 2.86
C ASP A 46 -7.18 11.39 3.85
N TYR A 47 -8.46 11.27 3.46
CA TYR A 47 -9.45 10.57 4.26
C TYR A 47 -9.11 9.08 4.43
N MET A 48 -8.64 8.42 3.37
CA MET A 48 -8.20 7.01 3.46
C MET A 48 -7.03 6.83 4.43
N VAL A 49 -6.02 7.70 4.38
CA VAL A 49 -4.88 7.68 5.30
C VAL A 49 -5.35 7.87 6.73
N ARG A 50 -6.19 8.88 6.99
CA ARG A 50 -6.74 9.16 8.33
C ARG A 50 -7.58 8.00 8.84
N TYR A 51 -8.43 7.43 7.99
CA TYR A 51 -9.24 6.25 8.31
C TYR A 51 -8.36 5.04 8.68
N ARG A 52 -7.32 4.76 7.88
CA ARG A 52 -6.39 3.66 8.17
C ARG A 52 -5.58 3.88 9.43
N TRP A 53 -5.13 5.11 9.69
CA TRP A 53 -4.48 5.44 10.96
C TRP A 53 -5.42 5.20 12.16
N LEU A 54 -6.68 5.65 12.07
CA LEU A 54 -7.68 5.42 13.12
C LEU A 54 -7.94 3.93 13.39
N GLN A 55 -7.97 3.10 12.35
CA GLN A 55 -8.20 1.67 12.45
C GLN A 55 -6.98 0.88 12.96
N ARG A 56 -5.77 1.27 12.53
CA ARG A 56 -4.56 0.46 12.75
C ARG A 56 -3.81 0.82 14.01
N ILE A 57 -3.86 2.09 14.43
CA ILE A 57 -3.13 2.57 15.60
C ILE A 57 -4.08 2.56 16.80
N PRO A 58 -3.82 1.74 17.85
CA PRO A 58 -4.63 1.73 19.05
C PRO A 58 -4.75 3.12 19.66
N ALA A 59 -5.90 3.44 20.27
CA ALA A 59 -6.15 4.76 20.83
C ALA A 59 -5.06 5.22 21.83
N ALA A 60 -4.53 4.30 22.64
CA ALA A 60 -3.46 4.56 23.59
C ALA A 60 -2.09 4.86 22.93
N GLU A 61 -1.85 4.39 21.71
CA GLU A 61 -0.57 4.60 21.00
C GLU A 61 -0.57 5.90 20.18
N LYS A 62 -1.75 6.46 19.84
CA LYS A 62 -1.88 7.67 19.01
C LYS A 62 -1.07 8.88 19.49
N PRO A 63 -0.94 9.17 20.80
CA PRO A 63 -0.08 10.26 21.26
C PRO A 63 1.40 10.05 20.95
N SER A 64 1.88 8.81 20.94
CA SER A 64 3.26 8.44 20.62
C SER A 64 3.51 8.22 19.12
N ARG A 65 2.44 8.06 18.34
CA ARG A 65 2.46 7.88 16.89
C ARG A 65 1.44 8.80 16.22
N PRO A 66 1.58 10.12 16.38
CA PRO A 66 0.66 11.07 15.78
C PRO A 66 0.84 11.04 14.26
N LEU A 67 -0.28 11.05 13.53
CA LEU A 67 -0.24 11.31 12.10
C LEU A 67 0.25 12.76 11.88
N PRO A 68 1.19 13.02 10.96
CA PRO A 68 1.61 14.38 10.63
C PRO A 68 0.42 15.25 10.24
N ALA A 69 0.48 16.55 10.53
CA ALA A 69 -0.61 17.47 10.18
C ALA A 69 -0.76 17.63 8.65
N GLN A 70 0.34 17.46 7.90
CA GLN A 70 0.40 17.69 6.46
C GLN A 70 1.35 16.69 5.79
N TRP A 71 0.99 16.32 4.57
CA TRP A 71 1.83 15.62 3.58
C TRP A 71 1.42 16.09 2.19
N ARG A 72 2.18 15.72 1.16
CA ARG A 72 1.93 16.17 -0.22
C ARG A 72 1.96 15.01 -1.20
N TYR A 73 1.42 15.27 -2.39
CA TYR A 73 1.41 14.37 -3.52
C TYR A 73 1.97 15.08 -4.75
N ALA A 74 2.83 14.42 -5.51
CA ALA A 74 3.13 14.81 -6.87
C ALA A 74 1.87 14.68 -7.75
N ASP A 75 1.80 15.44 -8.84
CA ASP A 75 0.66 15.38 -9.77
C ASP A 75 0.50 13.99 -10.42
N SER A 76 1.59 13.25 -10.58
CA SER A 76 1.58 11.88 -11.11
C SER A 76 1.02 10.83 -10.14
N PHE A 77 0.80 11.17 -8.87
CA PHE A 77 0.59 10.16 -7.84
C PHE A 77 -0.72 9.39 -8.00
N GLU A 78 -1.77 9.94 -8.60
CA GLU A 78 -3.06 9.26 -8.76
C GLU A 78 -2.98 7.99 -9.63
N GLN A 79 -1.96 7.91 -10.50
CA GLN A 79 -1.83 6.86 -11.49
C GLN A 79 -1.16 5.63 -10.89
N TRP A 80 -1.98 4.66 -10.45
CA TRP A 80 -1.50 3.40 -9.89
C TRP A 80 -1.66 2.25 -10.88
N PRO A 81 -0.69 1.31 -10.95
CA PRO A 81 -0.86 0.09 -11.71
C PRO A 81 -2.02 -0.73 -11.13
N HIS A 82 -2.75 -1.46 -11.97
CA HIS A 82 -3.86 -2.32 -11.54
C HIS A 82 -3.45 -3.39 -10.50
N SER A 83 -2.16 -3.75 -10.45
CA SER A 83 -1.60 -4.69 -9.47
C SER A 83 -1.43 -4.08 -8.08
N ALA A 84 -1.52 -2.76 -7.92
CA ALA A 84 -1.46 -2.09 -6.63
C ALA A 84 -2.84 -2.14 -5.94
N ASP A 85 -2.92 -2.94 -4.87
CA ASP A 85 -4.09 -2.95 -4.01
C ASP A 85 -4.21 -1.61 -3.28
N ARG A 86 -5.32 -0.90 -3.53
CA ARG A 86 -5.52 0.47 -3.07
C ARG A 86 -5.36 0.61 -1.55
N TRP A 87 -5.94 -0.32 -0.80
CA TRP A 87 -5.91 -0.27 0.66
C TRP A 87 -4.56 -0.66 1.24
N LYS A 88 -3.85 -1.62 0.63
CA LYS A 88 -2.47 -1.94 1.03
C LYS A 88 -1.53 -0.78 0.74
N THR A 89 -1.71 -0.08 -0.38
CA THR A 89 -0.94 1.13 -0.68
C THR A 89 -1.14 2.17 0.43
N VAL A 90 -2.39 2.45 0.82
CA VAL A 90 -2.69 3.40 1.89
C VAL A 90 -2.14 2.94 3.25
N ASP A 91 -2.18 1.65 3.56
CA ASP A 91 -1.54 1.11 4.77
C ASP A 91 -0.03 1.44 4.79
N VAL A 92 0.66 1.29 3.66
CA VAL A 92 2.07 1.64 3.54
C VAL A 92 2.30 3.15 3.59
N MET A 93 1.40 3.97 3.03
CA MET A 93 1.45 5.42 3.19
C MET A 93 1.39 5.83 4.66
N VAL A 94 0.51 5.20 5.47
CA VAL A 94 0.46 5.43 6.93
C VAL A 94 1.78 5.02 7.59
N GLU A 95 2.36 3.89 7.21
CA GLU A 95 3.67 3.46 7.74
C GLU A 95 4.78 4.47 7.42
N VAL A 96 4.84 4.99 6.19
CA VAL A 96 5.80 6.03 5.79
C VAL A 96 5.60 7.32 6.59
N LEU A 97 4.36 7.78 6.75
CA LEU A 97 4.05 9.00 7.51
C LEU A 97 4.41 8.89 9.00
N LEU A 98 4.42 7.67 9.53
CA LEU A 98 4.82 7.40 10.92
C LEU A 98 6.30 6.98 11.04
N GLY A 99 7.05 6.91 9.93
CA GLY A 99 8.44 6.45 9.90
C GLY A 99 8.62 4.97 10.26
N LEU A 100 7.58 4.15 10.09
CA LEU A 100 7.58 2.73 10.43
C LEU A 100 8.08 1.83 9.28
N ASP A 101 8.07 2.33 8.05
CA ASP A 101 8.49 1.57 6.86
C ASP A 101 9.99 1.23 6.89
N THR A 102 10.82 2.11 7.46
CA THR A 102 12.27 1.88 7.63
C THR A 102 12.61 0.86 8.71
N CYS A 103 11.73 0.67 9.70
CA CYS A 103 11.94 -0.27 10.81
C CYS A 103 11.52 -1.70 10.45
N SER A 104 10.77 -1.86 9.37
CA SER A 104 10.19 -3.13 8.96
C SER A 104 11.06 -3.78 7.88
N PHE A 105 11.82 -4.82 8.25
CA PHE A 105 12.59 -5.62 7.29
C PHE A 105 11.72 -6.15 6.13
N ALA A 106 10.42 -6.31 6.38
CA ALA A 106 9.42 -6.72 5.42
C ALA A 106 9.13 -5.73 4.29
N ARG A 107 9.46 -4.44 4.46
CA ARG A 107 9.20 -3.40 3.46
C ARG A 107 10.36 -3.21 2.51
N GLY A 108 11.57 -3.54 2.95
CA GLY A 108 12.78 -3.38 2.17
C GLY A 108 12.96 -1.94 1.67
N THR A 109 12.70 -0.94 2.53
CA THR A 109 12.87 0.47 2.16
C THR A 109 14.31 0.76 1.78
N HIS A 110 14.53 1.34 0.60
CA HIS A 110 15.86 1.77 0.15
C HIS A 110 15.78 2.96 -0.81
N PRO A 111 16.86 3.75 -0.91
CA PRO A 111 16.94 4.78 -1.94
C PRO A 111 16.90 4.17 -3.34
N LEU A 112 16.09 4.75 -4.22
CA LEU A 112 16.05 4.37 -5.64
C LEU A 112 17.39 4.72 -6.28
N ARG A 113 17.98 3.77 -7.01
CA ARG A 113 19.23 3.98 -7.75
C ARG A 113 18.93 4.23 -9.23
N ALA A 114 19.78 5.01 -9.90
CA ALA A 114 19.67 5.31 -11.32
C ALA A 114 20.01 4.13 -12.25
N GLY A 115 20.24 2.92 -11.71
CA GLY A 115 20.51 1.70 -12.47
C GLY A 115 20.75 0.50 -11.56
N THR A 116 21.08 -0.64 -12.16
CA THR A 116 21.16 -1.96 -11.51
C THR A 116 22.54 -2.33 -10.94
N GLY A 117 23.51 -1.41 -10.95
CA GLY A 117 24.88 -1.64 -10.48
C GLY A 117 25.16 -1.20 -9.03
N ALA A 118 26.09 -1.87 -8.37
CA ALA A 118 26.68 -1.39 -7.13
C ALA A 118 27.44 -0.08 -7.40
N GLY A 119 27.12 0.99 -6.68
CA GLY A 119 27.72 2.33 -6.87
C GLY A 119 26.95 3.28 -7.79
N MET A 120 25.79 2.88 -8.32
CA MET A 120 24.93 3.81 -9.07
C MET A 120 24.41 4.93 -8.16
N PRO A 121 24.38 6.18 -8.65
CA PRO A 121 23.89 7.31 -7.86
C PRO A 121 22.42 7.11 -7.49
N THR A 122 22.06 7.62 -6.31
CA THR A 122 20.66 7.69 -5.88
C THR A 122 19.92 8.65 -6.80
N ARG A 123 18.74 8.24 -7.24
CA ARG A 123 17.83 9.07 -8.01
C ARG A 123 17.22 10.12 -7.09
N THR A 124 17.14 11.34 -7.59
CA THR A 124 16.65 12.48 -6.82
C THR A 124 15.45 13.14 -7.47
N TRP A 125 14.54 13.67 -6.66
CA TRP A 125 13.46 14.56 -7.07
C TRP A 125 13.71 15.94 -6.45
N HIS A 126 13.94 16.95 -7.30
CA HIS A 126 14.41 18.29 -6.86
C HIS A 126 15.61 18.25 -5.89
N GLY A 127 16.57 17.34 -6.14
CA GLY A 127 17.76 17.16 -5.30
C GLY A 127 17.54 16.31 -4.03
N LEU A 128 16.31 15.90 -3.73
CA LEU A 128 16.01 15.04 -2.58
C LEU A 128 16.07 13.56 -2.96
N PRO A 129 16.69 12.69 -2.15
CA PRO A 129 16.81 11.27 -2.46
C PRO A 129 15.45 10.57 -2.45
N VAL A 130 15.10 9.94 -3.57
CA VAL A 130 13.85 9.19 -3.70
C VAL A 130 13.96 7.88 -2.92
N GLN A 131 13.05 7.67 -1.99
CA GLN A 131 12.89 6.42 -1.25
C GLN A 131 11.85 5.53 -1.94
N ARG A 132 12.10 4.22 -1.90
CA ARG A 132 11.18 3.19 -2.39
C ARG A 132 10.86 2.20 -1.29
N THR A 133 9.58 1.97 -1.04
CA THR A 133 9.10 0.98 -0.07
C THR A 133 8.11 0.01 -0.72
N SER A 134 8.19 -1.28 -0.36
CA SER A 134 7.36 -2.31 -0.97
C SER A 134 5.94 -2.35 -0.38
N ILE A 135 4.93 -2.34 -1.24
CA ILE A 135 3.52 -2.39 -0.82
C ILE A 135 3.17 -3.77 -0.24
N SER A 136 3.81 -4.84 -0.72
CA SER A 136 3.66 -6.18 -0.18
C SER A 136 4.96 -6.99 -0.20
N ARG A 137 4.96 -8.16 0.44
CA ARG A 137 6.12 -9.08 0.43
C ARG A 137 6.18 -9.98 -0.80
N MET A 138 5.24 -9.84 -1.74
CA MET A 138 5.20 -10.69 -2.93
C MET A 138 6.34 -10.33 -3.90
N PRO A 139 6.88 -11.31 -4.63
CA PRO A 139 7.75 -11.03 -5.77
C PRO A 139 7.08 -10.04 -6.72
N SER A 140 7.85 -9.08 -7.24
CA SER A 140 7.36 -8.03 -8.16
C SER A 140 6.21 -7.17 -7.59
N ALA A 141 6.09 -7.08 -6.27
CA ALA A 141 5.13 -6.19 -5.64
C ALA A 141 5.34 -4.73 -6.10
N PRO A 142 4.24 -3.99 -6.32
CA PRO A 142 4.33 -2.54 -6.52
C PRO A 142 5.04 -1.86 -5.36
N ARG A 143 5.73 -0.76 -5.67
CA ARG A 143 6.49 0.05 -4.71
C ARG A 143 5.95 1.46 -4.66
N LEU A 144 5.85 1.99 -3.46
CA LEU A 144 5.54 3.38 -3.19
C LEU A 144 6.85 4.20 -3.24
N GLY A 145 6.89 5.21 -4.10
CA GLY A 145 7.96 6.19 -4.18
C GLY A 145 7.63 7.45 -3.37
N TYR A 146 8.58 7.94 -2.57
CA TYR A 146 8.41 9.18 -1.81
C TYR A 146 9.73 9.91 -1.57
N VAL A 147 9.66 11.18 -1.19
CA VAL A 147 10.79 11.94 -0.61
C VAL A 147 10.36 12.56 0.71
N VAL A 148 11.35 13.00 1.48
CA VAL A 148 11.14 13.82 2.67
C VAL A 148 11.74 15.20 2.39
N ASP A 149 10.88 16.20 2.31
CA ASP A 149 11.24 17.60 2.08
C ASP A 149 11.00 18.39 3.36
N ASN A 150 12.08 18.78 4.05
CA ASN A 150 12.02 19.53 5.32
C ASN A 150 11.08 18.88 6.36
N GLY A 151 11.13 17.56 6.48
CA GLY A 151 10.27 16.78 7.40
C GLY A 151 8.87 16.49 6.88
N THR A 152 8.48 17.02 5.72
CA THR A 152 7.19 16.72 5.06
C THR A 152 7.38 15.60 4.05
N VAL A 153 6.58 14.54 4.18
CA VAL A 153 6.54 13.46 3.17
C VAL A 153 5.85 13.96 1.91
N VAL A 154 6.48 13.71 0.76
CA VAL A 154 5.88 13.91 -0.57
C VAL A 154 5.83 12.56 -1.28
N PHE A 155 4.61 12.07 -1.53
CA PHE A 155 4.40 10.84 -2.30
C PHE A 155 4.51 11.13 -3.80
N LEU A 156 5.32 10.36 -4.51
CA LEU A 156 5.69 10.64 -5.91
C LEU A 156 4.94 9.73 -6.89
N ASP A 157 4.99 8.43 -6.67
CA ASP A 157 4.42 7.43 -7.57
C ASP A 157 4.10 6.11 -6.85
N VAL A 158 3.36 5.24 -7.54
CA VAL A 158 3.28 3.81 -7.26
C VAL A 158 3.62 3.06 -8.54
N THR A 159 4.71 2.28 -8.57
CA THR A 159 5.14 1.58 -9.80
C THR A 159 5.43 0.10 -9.54
N VAL A 160 5.36 -0.72 -10.59
CA VAL A 160 5.83 -2.11 -10.54
C VAL A 160 7.36 -2.13 -10.60
N HIS A 161 7.99 -3.19 -10.07
CA HIS A 161 9.42 -3.43 -10.29
C HIS A 161 9.72 -3.37 -11.79
N ASP A 162 10.82 -2.69 -12.15
CA ASP A 162 11.39 -2.53 -13.51
C ASP A 162 10.88 -1.38 -14.39
N ASP A 163 9.92 -0.57 -13.93
CA ASP A 163 9.61 0.67 -14.66
C ASP A 163 10.66 1.75 -14.37
N LEU A 164 11.65 1.81 -15.25
CA LEU A 164 12.49 2.95 -15.57
C LEU A 164 11.61 4.12 -16.07
N LEU A 165 10.76 4.70 -15.23
CA LEU A 165 10.07 5.95 -15.56
C LEU A 165 10.29 6.98 -14.45
N LEU A 166 11.17 7.94 -14.73
CA LEU A 166 10.95 9.37 -15.05
C LEU A 166 12.34 9.94 -15.40
#